data_AF-A0A433PEZ6-F1
#
_entry.id   AF-A0A433PEZ6-F1
#
_cell.length_a   1.000
_cell.length_b   1.000
_cell.length_c   1.000
_cell.angle_alpha   90.00
_cell.angle_beta   90.00
_cell.angle_gamma   90.00
#
_symmetry.space_group_name_H-M   'P 1'
#
loop_
_entity.id
_entity.type
_entity.pdbx_description
1 polymer ?
#
loop_
_entity_poly.entity_id
_entity_poly.type
_entity_poly.pdbx_seq_one_letter_code
_entity_poly.pdbx_strand_id
1 'polypeptide(L)'
;MTVADTYAHGTAPFPCSKSTFFNAITNSAVAAENYPFCTIDPEESRVAVPDARFDWLCNHYKPASKVPAYLTVIDIAGLVKGAAGGAGLGNAFLSHVKAVDAIYHVVRGFEEADVIHVEGELDPIRDLEIIHEELRLKDEEFLTKQLAELKKGIARIGTGGGAADKAKKEEYEIVQKIYNYVVEEKKDVRKGNWNNKEVCFGF
;
A
#
# COMPACT_ATOMS: atom_id res chain seq x y z
N MET A 1 -5.26 0.80 -7.31
CA MET A 1 -4.46 -0.36 -6.89
C MET A 1 -3.01 -0.11 -7.26
N THR A 2 -2.05 -0.42 -6.40
CA THR A 2 -0.63 -0.15 -6.60
C THR A 2 0.13 -1.43 -6.90
N VAL A 3 1.18 -1.35 -7.70
CA VAL A 3 2.24 -2.37 -7.73
C VAL A 3 3.42 -1.88 -6.90
N ALA A 4 3.75 -2.60 -5.84
CA ALA A 4 4.92 -2.35 -5.01
C ALA A 4 5.95 -3.46 -5.23
N ASP A 5 7.21 -3.08 -5.48
CA ASP A 5 8.32 -4.03 -5.59
C ASP A 5 8.83 -4.45 -4.21
N THR A 6 9.48 -5.60 -4.20
CA THR A 6 10.30 -6.09 -3.11
C THR A 6 11.51 -5.21 -2.82
N TYR A 7 11.93 -5.29 -1.57
CA TYR A 7 13.07 -4.62 -0.97
C TYR A 7 14.37 -4.73 -1.81
N ALA A 8 15.07 -3.62 -2.01
CA ALA A 8 16.40 -3.59 -2.62
C ALA A 8 17.49 -3.57 -1.54
N HIS A 9 18.17 -4.71 -1.30
CA HIS A 9 19.42 -4.76 -0.53
C HIS A 9 20.56 -4.14 -1.35
N GLY A 10 20.85 -2.84 -1.12
CA GLY A 10 22.05 -2.19 -1.65
C GLY A 10 22.01 -1.87 -3.14
N THR A 11 22.27 -0.60 -3.49
CA THR A 11 22.46 -0.04 -4.85
C THR A 11 21.71 -0.72 -6.01
N ALA A 12 20.68 0.00 -6.46
CA ALA A 12 19.81 -0.23 -7.61
C ALA A 12 18.66 -1.22 -7.34
N PRO A 13 17.40 -0.75 -7.22
CA PRO A 13 16.28 -1.65 -7.49
C PRO A 13 16.50 -2.15 -8.93
N PHE A 14 16.41 -3.45 -9.20
CA PHE A 14 16.34 -3.88 -10.59
C PHE A 14 14.92 -3.54 -11.07
N PRO A 15 14.71 -2.45 -11.84
CA PRO A 15 13.38 -2.06 -12.32
C PRO A 15 12.73 -3.14 -13.19
N CYS A 16 13.48 -4.17 -13.58
CA CYS A 16 13.06 -5.18 -14.53
C CYS A 16 11.86 -6.00 -14.05
N SER A 17 11.74 -6.41 -12.78
CA SER A 17 10.64 -7.31 -12.37
C SER A 17 9.29 -6.58 -12.23
N LYS A 18 9.26 -5.46 -11.51
CA LYS A 18 8.06 -4.62 -11.33
C LYS A 18 7.59 -4.00 -12.65
N SER A 19 8.50 -3.40 -13.43
CA SER A 19 8.12 -2.81 -14.71
C SER A 19 7.73 -3.88 -15.74
N THR A 20 8.33 -5.08 -15.71
CA THR A 20 7.85 -6.20 -16.53
C THR A 20 6.46 -6.66 -16.11
N PHE A 21 6.18 -6.79 -14.81
CA PHE A 21 4.84 -7.11 -14.32
C PHE A 21 3.82 -6.03 -14.71
N PHE A 22 4.16 -4.77 -14.49
CA PHE A 22 3.33 -3.63 -14.88
C PHE A 22 3.05 -3.61 -16.38
N ASN A 23 4.07 -3.82 -17.21
CA ASN A 23 3.91 -3.92 -18.66
C ASN A 23 3.05 -5.10 -19.08
N ALA A 24 3.22 -6.25 -18.42
CA ALA A 24 2.43 -7.45 -18.71
C ALA A 24 0.94 -7.26 -18.40
N ILE A 25 0.60 -6.56 -17.31
CA ILE A 25 -0.80 -6.31 -16.96
C ILE A 25 -1.40 -5.12 -17.72
N THR A 26 -0.60 -4.12 -18.10
CA THR A 26 -1.11 -2.93 -18.79
C THR A 26 -1.08 -3.05 -20.31
N ASN A 27 -0.40 -4.06 -20.88
CA ASN A 27 -0.02 -4.11 -22.30
C ASN A 27 0.65 -2.79 -22.77
N SER A 28 1.22 -2.02 -21.84
CA SER A 28 1.87 -0.75 -22.11
C SER A 28 3.33 -0.99 -22.45
N ALA A 29 3.84 -0.29 -23.46
CA ALA A 29 5.22 -0.37 -23.91
C ALA A 29 6.11 0.56 -23.09
N VAL A 30 6.13 0.43 -21.76
CA VAL A 30 7.07 1.19 -20.92
C VAL A 30 8.45 0.57 -21.13
N ALA A 31 9.42 1.36 -21.58
CA ALA A 31 10.78 0.90 -21.77
C ALA A 31 11.36 0.42 -20.42
N ALA A 32 11.75 -0.86 -20.34
CA ALA A 32 12.45 -1.43 -19.21
C ALA A 32 13.92 -0.94 -19.22
N GLU A 33 14.14 0.36 -18.98
CA GLU A 33 15.49 0.92 -18.88
C GLU A 33 16.00 0.88 -17.44
N ASN A 34 17.17 0.27 -17.25
CA ASN A 34 17.88 0.09 -15.98
C ASN A 34 18.47 1.41 -15.44
N TYR A 35 17.63 2.38 -15.10
CA TYR A 35 18.08 3.59 -14.40
C TYR A 35 17.71 3.54 -12.91
N PRO A 36 18.70 3.50 -11.99
CA PRO A 36 18.45 3.29 -10.57
C PRO A 36 17.71 4.43 -9.84
N PHE A 37 17.33 5.52 -10.52
CA PHE A 37 16.83 6.74 -9.88
C PHE A 37 15.80 7.58 -10.68
N CYS A 38 15.06 7.02 -11.66
CA CYS A 38 14.14 7.83 -12.46
C CYS A 38 12.69 7.31 -12.47
N THR A 39 11.87 7.80 -11.53
CA THR A 39 10.47 8.20 -11.81
C THR A 39 10.03 9.17 -10.70
N ILE A 40 9.72 10.43 -11.06
CA ILE A 40 9.34 11.50 -10.11
C ILE A 40 7.82 11.55 -9.90
N ASP A 41 7.03 11.03 -10.84
CA ASP A 41 5.57 10.94 -10.73
C ASP A 41 5.13 9.48 -10.95
N PRO A 42 4.14 8.97 -10.18
CA PRO A 42 3.66 7.60 -10.31
C PRO A 42 2.89 7.41 -11.62
N GLU A 43 3.23 6.37 -12.38
CA GLU A 43 2.59 6.07 -13.66
C GLU A 43 1.22 5.41 -13.42
N GLU A 44 0.13 6.01 -13.90
CA GLU A 44 -1.22 5.46 -13.82
C GLU A 44 -1.59 4.76 -15.14
N SER A 45 -2.11 3.54 -15.06
CA SER A 45 -2.64 2.81 -16.21
C SER A 45 -3.97 2.15 -15.90
N ARG A 46 -4.85 2.07 -16.91
CA ARG A 46 -6.16 1.41 -16.80
C ARG A 46 -6.18 0.10 -17.55
N VAL A 47 -6.45 -0.99 -16.85
CA VAL A 47 -6.47 -2.34 -17.40
C VAL A 47 -7.92 -2.83 -17.47
N ALA A 48 -8.36 -3.27 -18.65
CA ALA A 48 -9.69 -3.88 -18.78
C ALA A 48 -9.75 -5.20 -18.02
N VAL A 49 -10.78 -5.39 -17.20
CA VAL A 49 -10.96 -6.61 -16.40
C VAL A 49 -11.50 -7.72 -17.31
N PRO A 50 -10.77 -8.84 -17.48
CA PRO A 50 -11.27 -9.96 -18.27
C PRO A 50 -12.45 -10.63 -17.57
N ASP A 51 -13.61 -10.68 -18.22
CA ASP A 51 -14.83 -11.30 -17.69
C ASP A 51 -15.59 -12.07 -18.78
N ALA A 52 -15.54 -13.41 -18.71
CA ALA A 52 -16.23 -14.28 -19.66
C ALA A 52 -17.76 -14.06 -19.70
N ARG A 53 -18.36 -13.53 -18.63
CA ARG A 53 -19.80 -13.21 -18.59
C ARG A 53 -20.09 -11.96 -19.43
N PHE A 54 -19.21 -10.97 -19.36
CA PHE A 54 -19.30 -9.78 -20.20
C PHE A 54 -19.15 -10.15 -21.68
N ASP A 55 -18.18 -11.01 -21.99
CA ASP A 55 -17.97 -11.51 -23.36
C ASP A 55 -19.20 -12.27 -23.87
N TRP A 56 -19.77 -13.14 -23.05
CA TRP A 56 -20.99 -13.87 -23.40
C TRP A 56 -22.16 -12.93 -23.71
N LEU A 57 -22.40 -11.92 -22.86
CA LEU A 57 -23.45 -10.91 -23.09
C LEU A 57 -23.22 -10.13 -24.38
N CYS A 58 -21.97 -9.72 -24.62
CA CYS A 58 -21.58 -9.00 -25.83
C CYS A 58 -21.78 -9.85 -27.09
N ASN A 59 -21.52 -11.16 -27.01
CA ASN A 59 -21.71 -12.10 -28.12
C ASN A 59 -23.20 -12.42 -28.36
N HIS A 60 -23.99 -12.52 -27.29
CA HIS A 60 -25.42 -12.82 -27.35
C HIS A 60 -26.23 -11.64 -27.91
N TYR A 61 -26.04 -10.45 -27.34
CA TYR A 61 -26.84 -9.26 -27.67
C TYR A 61 -26.26 -8.41 -28.80
N LYS A 62 -24.97 -8.58 -29.15
CA LYS A 62 -24.27 -7.84 -30.21
C LYS A 62 -24.50 -6.31 -30.14
N PRO A 63 -24.24 -5.67 -28.98
CA PRO A 63 -24.48 -4.24 -28.83
C PRO A 63 -23.55 -3.41 -29.72
N ALA A 64 -23.99 -2.21 -30.08
CA ALA A 64 -23.19 -1.26 -30.88
C ALA A 64 -21.93 -0.75 -30.15
N SER A 65 -21.91 -0.82 -28.81
CA SER A 65 -20.77 -0.45 -27.97
C SER A 65 -20.55 -1.49 -26.88
N LYS A 66 -19.28 -1.76 -26.57
CA LYS A 66 -18.84 -2.70 -25.53
C LYS A 66 -17.91 -1.93 -24.59
N VAL A 67 -18.31 -1.80 -23.32
CA VAL A 67 -17.52 -1.09 -22.30
C VAL A 67 -17.27 -2.06 -21.14
N PRO A 68 -16.02 -2.58 -20.99
CA PRO A 68 -15.69 -3.45 -19.86
C PRO A 68 -15.50 -2.65 -18.57
N ALA A 69 -15.41 -3.36 -17.44
CA ALA A 69 -14.89 -2.77 -16.21
C ALA A 69 -13.37 -2.55 -16.32
N TYR A 70 -12.84 -1.57 -15.58
CA TYR A 70 -11.42 -1.25 -15.57
C TYR A 70 -10.84 -1.31 -14.16
N LEU A 71 -9.61 -1.79 -14.05
CA LEU A 71 -8.76 -1.71 -12.87
C LEU A 71 -7.71 -0.61 -13.10
N THR A 72 -7.64 0.36 -12.19
CA THR A 72 -6.57 1.36 -12.20
C THR A 72 -5.37 0.84 -11.43
N VAL A 73 -4.24 0.77 -12.12
CA VAL A 73 -2.95 0.30 -11.60
C VAL A 73 -1.97 1.46 -11.59
N ILE A 74 -1.29 1.64 -10.47
CA ILE A 74 -0.29 2.68 -10.26
C ILE A 74 1.07 2.03 -10.02
N ASP A 75 2.07 2.41 -10.81
CA ASP A 75 3.45 1.98 -10.59
C ASP A 75 4.14 2.91 -9.59
N ILE A 76 4.68 2.36 -8.51
CA ILE A 76 5.42 3.14 -7.49
C ILE A 76 6.86 2.62 -7.44
N ALA A 77 7.83 3.53 -7.27
CA ALA A 77 9.25 3.21 -7.08
C ALA A 77 9.49 2.17 -5.95
N GLY A 78 10.65 1.52 -5.93
CA GLY A 78 10.97 0.52 -4.89
C GLY A 78 11.11 1.12 -3.49
N LEU A 79 10.68 0.38 -2.46
CA LEU A 79 10.88 0.73 -1.05
C LEU A 79 12.28 0.32 -0.58
N VAL A 80 12.95 1.18 0.19
CA VAL A 80 14.23 0.91 0.84
C VAL A 80 14.07 0.85 2.36
N LYS A 81 14.96 0.13 3.06
CA LYS A 81 14.97 0.09 4.54
C LYS A 81 15.07 1.49 5.13
N GLY A 82 14.35 1.74 6.22
CA GLY A 82 14.38 3.02 6.91
C GLY A 82 13.57 4.12 6.21
N ALA A 83 12.73 3.75 5.25
CA ALA A 83 11.80 4.66 4.60
C ALA A 83 10.88 5.35 5.62
N ALA A 84 10.40 4.61 6.62
CA ALA A 84 9.56 5.15 7.68
C ALA A 84 10.29 6.22 8.53
N GLY A 85 11.59 6.03 8.77
CA GLY A 85 12.46 6.96 9.49
C GLY A 85 12.92 8.17 8.67
N GLY A 86 12.51 8.29 7.40
CA GLY A 86 12.88 9.39 6.52
C GLY A 86 14.21 9.24 5.78
N ALA A 87 14.78 8.03 5.73
CA ALA A 87 15.93 7.76 4.87
C ALA A 87 15.50 7.65 3.39
N GLY A 88 16.08 8.49 2.53
CA GLY A 88 15.90 8.41 1.07
C GLY A 88 14.52 8.82 0.55
N LEU A 89 14.15 8.29 -0.64
CA LEU A 89 12.88 8.54 -1.34
C LEU A 89 11.66 7.83 -0.70
N GLY A 90 11.86 7.11 0.41
CA GLY A 90 10.84 6.24 1.02
C GLY A 90 9.59 6.93 1.55
N ASN A 91 9.67 8.19 2.00
CA ASN A 91 8.47 8.94 2.41
C ASN A 91 7.54 9.27 1.22
N ALA A 92 8.09 9.50 0.02
CA ALA A 92 7.29 9.73 -1.18
C ALA A 92 6.54 8.45 -1.58
N PHE A 93 7.19 7.30 -1.51
CA PHE A 93 6.56 5.98 -1.72
C PHE A 93 5.33 5.78 -0.84
N LEU A 94 5.48 5.99 0.47
CA LEU A 94 4.40 5.75 1.44
C LEU A 94 3.22 6.71 1.24
N SER A 95 3.48 7.93 0.75
CA SER A 95 2.43 8.87 0.37
C SER A 95 1.61 8.39 -0.83
N HIS A 96 2.26 7.74 -1.80
CA HIS A 96 1.58 7.14 -2.96
C HIS A 96 0.83 5.86 -2.59
N VAL A 97 1.37 5.05 -1.67
CA VAL A 97 0.65 3.89 -1.12
C VAL A 97 -0.62 4.31 -0.39
N LYS A 98 -0.58 5.44 0.33
CA LYS A 98 -1.77 6.00 0.99
C LYS A 98 -2.85 6.47 0.00
N ALA A 99 -2.50 6.74 -1.25
CA ALA A 99 -3.43 7.17 -2.28
C ALA A 99 -4.15 6.01 -2.99
N VAL A 100 -3.93 4.75 -2.57
CA VAL A 100 -4.55 3.58 -3.20
C VAL A 100 -5.27 2.67 -2.22
N ASP A 101 -6.21 1.89 -2.75
CA ASP A 101 -7.07 1.00 -1.96
C ASP A 101 -6.51 -0.43 -1.81
N ALA A 102 -5.53 -0.81 -2.64
CA ALA A 102 -4.98 -2.16 -2.69
C ALA A 102 -3.55 -2.16 -3.21
N ILE A 103 -2.75 -3.15 -2.76
CA ILE A 103 -1.34 -3.30 -3.10
C ILE A 103 -1.11 -4.70 -3.69
N TYR A 104 -0.52 -4.76 -4.87
CA TYR A 104 0.18 -5.93 -5.39
C TYR A 104 1.60 -5.93 -4.83
N HIS A 105 1.91 -6.93 -4.01
CA HIS A 105 3.24 -7.12 -3.47
C HIS A 105 4.00 -8.08 -4.39
N VAL A 106 4.89 -7.55 -5.22
CA VAL A 106 5.73 -8.35 -6.11
C VAL A 106 6.98 -8.75 -5.34
N VAL A 107 7.25 -10.05 -5.27
CA VAL A 107 8.37 -10.62 -4.53
C VAL A 107 9.23 -11.44 -5.46
N ARG A 108 10.55 -11.20 -5.44
CA ARG A 108 11.49 -11.99 -6.23
C ARG A 108 11.61 -13.41 -5.68
N GLY A 109 11.16 -14.40 -6.46
CA GLY A 109 11.20 -15.82 -6.09
C GLY A 109 12.16 -16.68 -6.92
N PHE A 110 13.14 -16.08 -7.60
CA PHE A 110 14.06 -16.78 -8.49
C PHE A 110 15.49 -16.24 -8.41
N GLU A 111 16.45 -17.14 -8.45
CA GLU A 111 17.88 -16.84 -8.61
C GLU A 111 18.19 -16.69 -10.10
N GLU A 112 18.93 -15.63 -10.47
CA GLU A 112 19.45 -15.45 -11.83
C GLU A 112 20.97 -15.31 -11.78
N ALA A 113 21.69 -16.03 -12.65
CA ALA A 113 23.15 -16.08 -12.69
C ALA A 113 23.80 -14.73 -13.10
N ASP A 114 23.08 -13.89 -13.85
CA ASP A 114 23.58 -12.60 -14.37
C ASP A 114 23.26 -11.41 -13.45
N VAL A 115 22.63 -11.64 -12.30
CA VAL A 115 22.30 -10.60 -11.32
C VAL A 115 23.33 -10.62 -10.19
N ILE A 116 24.26 -9.68 -10.24
CA ILE A 116 25.28 -9.48 -9.21
C ILE A 116 24.57 -9.13 -7.89
N HIS A 117 24.57 -10.07 -6.94
CA HIS A 117 24.13 -9.82 -5.56
C HIS A 117 25.24 -9.00 -4.89
N VAL A 118 25.10 -7.67 -4.88
CA VAL A 118 26.16 -6.80 -4.35
C VAL A 118 26.22 -6.90 -2.82
N GLU A 119 25.11 -7.18 -2.12
CA GLU A 119 25.13 -7.49 -0.69
C GLU A 119 23.99 -8.46 -0.28
N GLY A 120 24.33 -9.73 -0.02
CA GLY A 120 23.47 -10.70 0.67
C GLY A 120 22.81 -11.76 -0.20
N GLU A 121 22.33 -12.83 0.45
CA GLU A 121 21.50 -13.88 -0.17
C GLU A 121 20.08 -13.38 -0.45
N LEU A 122 19.50 -13.84 -1.57
CA LEU A 122 18.09 -13.65 -1.91
C LEU A 122 17.21 -14.31 -0.85
N ASP A 123 16.36 -13.52 -0.19
CA ASP A 123 15.45 -14.02 0.83
C ASP A 123 14.08 -13.32 0.70
N PRO A 124 13.13 -13.92 -0.04
CA PRO A 124 11.81 -13.33 -0.26
C PRO A 124 11.00 -13.17 1.03
N ILE A 125 11.27 -13.98 2.05
CA ILE A 125 10.55 -13.91 3.34
C ILE A 125 11.02 -12.68 4.10
N ARG A 126 12.33 -12.47 4.19
CA ARG A 126 12.92 -11.27 4.81
C ARG A 126 12.45 -9.99 4.10
N ASP A 127 12.42 -9.98 2.78
CA ASP A 127 12.03 -8.80 2.01
C ASP A 127 10.54 -8.45 2.24
N LEU A 128 9.66 -9.46 2.29
CA LEU A 128 8.26 -9.31 2.69
C LEU A 128 8.14 -8.71 4.09
N GLU A 129 8.86 -9.28 5.07
CA GLU A 129 8.83 -8.83 6.47
C GLU A 129 9.27 -7.37 6.61
N ILE A 130 10.30 -6.95 5.88
CA ILE A 130 10.76 -5.55 5.92
C ILE A 130 9.67 -4.61 5.39
N ILE A 131 9.02 -4.93 4.27
CA ILE A 131 7.96 -4.07 3.72
C ILE A 131 6.77 -4.00 4.68
N HIS A 132 6.38 -5.13 5.29
CA HIS A 132 5.34 -5.18 6.30
C HIS A 132 5.68 -4.32 7.53
N GLU A 133 6.92 -4.39 8.00
CA GLU A 133 7.41 -3.58 9.11
C GLU A 133 7.34 -2.08 8.79
N GLU A 134 7.83 -1.65 7.62
CA GLU A 134 7.83 -0.24 7.20
C GLU A 134 6.42 0.33 7.05
N LEU A 135 5.48 -0.44 6.48
CA LEU A 135 4.07 -0.05 6.40
C LEU A 135 3.46 0.11 7.79
N ARG A 136 3.71 -0.85 8.69
CA ARG A 136 3.19 -0.80 10.06
C ARG A 136 3.78 0.36 10.86
N LEU A 137 5.07 0.67 10.68
CA LEU A 137 5.70 1.82 11.34
C LEU A 137 5.09 3.15 10.89
N LYS A 138 4.64 3.25 9.64
CA LYS A 138 3.87 4.43 9.19
C LYS A 138 2.46 4.49 9.77
N ASP A 139 1.78 3.36 9.88
CA ASP A 139 0.51 3.30 10.60
C ASP A 139 0.69 3.71 12.07
N GLU A 140 1.75 3.26 12.73
CA GLU A 140 2.12 3.65 14.09
C GLU A 140 2.36 5.16 14.22
N GLU A 141 3.14 5.77 13.31
CA GLU A 141 3.38 7.21 13.30
C GLU A 141 2.06 7.99 13.18
N PHE A 142 1.21 7.56 12.25
CA PHE A 142 -0.10 8.16 11.99
C PHE A 142 -1.03 8.04 13.22
N LEU A 143 -1.16 6.83 13.78
CA LEU A 143 -2.01 6.55 14.94
C LEU A 143 -1.51 7.29 16.19
N THR A 144 -0.20 7.38 16.39
CA THR A 144 0.40 8.13 17.51
C THR A 144 0.00 9.61 17.46
N LYS A 145 0.09 10.22 16.26
CA LYS A 145 -0.31 11.62 16.06
C LYS A 145 -1.81 11.80 16.29
N GLN A 146 -2.64 10.94 15.69
CA GLN A 146 -4.09 11.03 15.80
C GLN A 146 -4.56 10.85 17.25
N LEU A 147 -4.01 9.87 17.96
CA LEU A 147 -4.32 9.61 19.36
C LEU A 147 -3.94 10.79 20.25
N ALA A 148 -2.79 11.43 20.00
CA ALA A 148 -2.38 12.62 20.74
C ALA A 148 -3.31 13.82 20.51
N GLU A 149 -3.81 14.01 19.29
CA GLU A 149 -4.79 15.06 18.96
C GLU A 149 -6.15 14.80 19.63
N LEU A 150 -6.67 13.58 19.53
CA LEU A 150 -7.92 13.17 20.18
C LEU A 150 -7.84 13.29 21.70
N LYS A 151 -6.72 12.88 22.31
CA LYS A 151 -6.48 13.00 23.76
C LYS A 151 -6.53 14.46 24.22
N LYS A 152 -5.92 15.38 23.47
CA LYS A 152 -6.01 16.83 23.75
C LYS A 152 -7.43 17.35 23.59
N GLY A 153 -8.17 16.87 22.59
CA GLY A 153 -9.57 17.20 22.37
C GLY A 153 -10.46 16.79 23.53
N ILE A 154 -10.29 15.56 24.03
CA ILE A 154 -11.05 15.01 25.16
C ILE A 154 -10.70 15.68 26.47
N ALA A 155 -9.42 16.00 26.73
CA ALA A 155 -9.03 16.68 27.96
C ALA A 155 -9.68 18.07 28.12
N ARG A 156 -10.13 18.70 27.03
CA ARG A 156 -10.88 19.97 27.03
C ARG A 156 -12.38 19.78 27.24
N ILE A 157 -12.88 18.56 27.10
CA ILE A 157 -14.28 18.18 27.32
C ILE A 157 -14.39 17.77 28.80
N GLY A 158 -15.19 18.50 29.57
CA GLY A 158 -15.46 18.16 30.97
C GLY A 158 -16.26 16.85 31.15
N THR A 159 -16.86 16.69 32.33
CA THR A 159 -17.74 15.55 32.65
C THR A 159 -19.12 15.61 31.99
N GLY A 160 -19.53 16.79 31.51
CA GLY A 160 -20.73 16.98 30.68
C GLY A 160 -20.36 17.24 29.22
N GLY A 161 -21.12 16.65 28.29
CA GLY A 161 -20.89 16.83 26.86
C GLY A 161 -22.10 16.42 26.02
N GLY A 162 -22.31 17.12 24.91
CA GLY A 162 -23.38 16.83 23.96
C GLY A 162 -23.10 15.56 23.16
N ALA A 163 -23.96 15.26 22.18
CA ALA A 163 -23.77 14.11 21.29
C ALA A 163 -22.40 14.11 20.57
N ALA A 164 -21.90 15.29 20.20
CA ALA A 164 -20.60 15.46 19.55
C ALA A 164 -19.41 15.09 20.46
N ASP A 165 -19.52 15.37 21.76
CA ASP A 165 -18.46 15.05 22.74
C ASP A 165 -18.42 13.56 23.04
N LYS A 166 -19.59 12.92 23.06
CA LYS A 166 -19.70 11.45 23.18
C LYS A 166 -19.09 10.75 21.96
N ALA A 167 -19.37 11.25 20.75
CA ALA A 167 -18.78 10.70 19.53
C ALA A 167 -17.24 10.79 19.53
N LYS A 168 -16.66 11.91 20.00
CA LYS A 168 -15.19 12.04 20.13
C LYS A 168 -14.57 11.08 21.14
N LYS A 169 -15.27 10.82 22.25
CA LYS A 169 -14.82 9.83 23.25
C LYS A 169 -14.86 8.41 22.67
N GLU A 170 -15.94 8.07 21.97
CA GLU A 170 -16.06 6.79 21.26
C GLU A 170 -14.97 6.63 20.18
N GLU A 171 -14.70 7.68 19.39
CA GLU A 171 -13.61 7.69 18.39
C GLU A 171 -12.24 7.45 19.03
N TYR A 172 -11.94 8.12 20.14
CA TYR A 172 -10.70 7.90 20.88
C TYR A 172 -10.56 6.47 21.40
N GLU A 173 -11.63 5.88 21.93
CA GLU A 173 -11.60 4.49 22.41
C GLU A 173 -11.30 3.52 21.26
N ILE A 174 -11.87 3.76 20.07
CA ILE A 174 -11.60 2.96 18.87
C ILE A 174 -10.15 3.14 18.42
N VAL A 175 -9.67 4.39 18.28
CA VAL A 175 -8.29 4.67 17.85
C VAL A 175 -7.29 4.13 18.86
N GLN A 176 -7.57 4.19 20.16
CA GLN A 176 -6.74 3.60 21.21
C GLN A 176 -6.68 2.08 21.10
N LYS A 177 -7.81 1.42 20.80
CA LYS A 177 -7.85 -0.03 20.56
C LYS A 177 -7.01 -0.41 19.35
N ILE A 178 -7.14 0.33 18.24
CA ILE A 178 -6.35 0.10 17.02
C ILE A 178 -4.86 0.35 17.30
N TYR A 179 -4.52 1.43 18.00
CA TYR A 179 -3.16 1.76 18.43
C TYR A 179 -2.52 0.59 19.18
N ASN A 180 -3.21 0.04 20.18
CA ASN A 180 -2.67 -1.09 20.95
C ASN A 180 -2.43 -2.32 20.05
N TYR A 181 -3.34 -2.59 19.11
CA TYR A 181 -3.20 -3.73 18.20
C TYR A 181 -2.03 -3.57 17.19
N VAL A 182 -1.84 -2.35 16.67
CA VAL A 182 -0.80 -2.07 15.67
C VAL A 182 0.58 -1.89 16.31
N VAL A 183 0.64 -1.14 17.41
CA VAL A 183 1.89 -0.70 18.04
C VAL A 183 2.39 -1.71 19.08
N GLU A 184 1.54 -2.09 20.03
CA GLU A 184 1.93 -2.99 21.12
C GLU A 184 1.99 -4.45 20.66
N GLU A 185 0.99 -4.90 19.90
CA GLU A 185 0.96 -6.28 19.39
C GLU A 185 1.71 -6.48 18.07
N LYS A 186 2.14 -5.39 17.40
CA LYS A 186 2.87 -5.40 16.13
C LYS A 186 2.17 -6.14 15.00
N LYS A 187 0.85 -5.98 14.87
CA LYS A 187 0.02 -6.66 13.85
C LYS A 187 -0.56 -5.67 12.83
N ASP A 188 -0.64 -6.12 11.57
CA ASP A 188 -1.34 -5.36 10.52
C ASP A 188 -2.80 -5.10 10.90
N VAL A 189 -3.26 -3.84 10.83
CA VAL A 189 -4.63 -3.45 11.17
C VAL A 189 -5.69 -4.30 10.46
N ARG A 190 -5.48 -4.65 9.20
CA ARG A 190 -6.40 -5.48 8.38
C ARG A 190 -6.65 -6.89 8.92
N LYS A 191 -5.80 -7.41 9.81
CA LYS A 191 -5.94 -8.74 10.42
C LYS A 191 -6.69 -8.70 11.75
N GLY A 192 -7.03 -7.52 12.27
CA GLY A 192 -7.78 -7.39 13.52
C GLY A 192 -9.24 -7.78 13.38
N ASN A 193 -9.86 -8.16 14.50
CA ASN A 193 -11.28 -8.45 14.57
C ASN A 193 -12.04 -7.19 14.97
N TRP A 194 -12.58 -6.50 13.96
CA TRP A 194 -13.26 -5.22 14.11
C TRP A 194 -14.75 -5.37 13.91
N ASN A 195 -15.55 -4.70 14.73
CA ASN A 195 -16.99 -4.61 14.49
C ASN A 195 -17.31 -3.56 13.41
N ASN A 196 -18.53 -3.57 12.86
CA ASN A 196 -18.92 -2.64 11.79
C ASN A 196 -18.73 -1.15 12.15
N LYS A 197 -18.89 -0.78 13.42
CA LYS A 197 -18.66 0.61 13.85
C LYS A 197 -17.17 0.94 13.80
N GLU A 198 -16.32 0.05 14.33
CA GLU A 198 -14.86 0.19 14.30
C GLU A 198 -14.32 0.26 12.86
N VAL A 199 -14.88 -0.54 11.95
CA VAL A 199 -14.55 -0.47 10.52
C VAL A 199 -15.00 0.86 9.90
N CYS A 200 -16.22 1.32 10.20
CA CYS A 200 -16.72 2.60 9.67
C CYS A 200 -16.00 3.84 10.22
N PHE A 201 -15.36 3.74 11.38
CA PHE A 201 -14.48 4.80 11.91
C PHE A 201 -13.09 4.76 11.26
N GLY A 202 -12.72 3.66 10.59
CA GLY A 202 -11.44 3.48 9.93
C GLY A 202 -11.39 4.13 8.54
N PHE A 203 -10.62 5.21 8.46
CA PHE A 203 -9.79 5.71 7.36
C PHE A 203 -10.29 5.57 5.92
#